data_AF-A0A8T4KF79-F1
#
_entry.id   AF-A0A8T4KF79-F1
#
_cell.length_a   1.000
_cell.length_b   1.000
_cell.length_c   1.000
_cell.angle_alpha   90.00
_cell.angle_beta   90.00
_cell.angle_gamma   90.00
#
_symmetry.space_group_name_H-M   'P 1'
#
loop_
_entity.id
_entity.type
_entity.pdbx_description
1 polymer ?
#
loop_
_entity_poly.entity_id
_entity_poly.type
_entity_poly.pdbx_seq_one_letter_code
_entity_poly.pdbx_strand_id
1 'polypeptide(L)' 'MLTEKEWKDLKRKEMLLKRTAEILRVEEKDVPRVVKRFMDEIEEMDKKIKG' A
#
# COMPACT_ATOMS: atom_id res chain seq x y z
N MET A 1 -3.20 -15.69 23.62
CA MET A 1 -2.62 -16.47 22.51
C MET A 1 -3.32 -16.04 21.23
N LEU A 2 -2.58 -15.84 20.14
CA LEU A 2 -3.17 -15.63 18.82
C LEU A 2 -3.88 -16.92 18.39
N THR A 3 -5.11 -16.78 17.90
CA THR A 3 -5.83 -17.87 17.24
C THR A 3 -5.19 -18.21 15.89
N GLU A 4 -5.40 -19.42 15.40
CA GLU A 4 -4.92 -19.83 14.07
C GLU A 4 -5.45 -18.91 12.96
N LYS A 5 -6.68 -18.41 13.12
CA LYS A 5 -7.30 -17.45 12.21
C LYS A 5 -6.54 -16.13 12.19
N GLU A 6 -6.27 -15.54 13.35
CA GLU A 6 -5.54 -14.28 13.44
C GLU A 6 -4.11 -14.41 12.87
N TRP A 7 -3.45 -15.55 13.08
CA TRP A 7 -2.16 -15.83 12.48
C TRP A 7 -2.21 -15.88 10.94
N LYS A 8 -3.19 -16.60 10.37
CA LYS A 8 -3.40 -16.65 8.91
C LYS A 8 -3.70 -15.28 8.33
N ASP A 9 -4.51 -14.48 9.02
CA ASP A 9 -4.84 -13.12 8.60
C ASP A 9 -3.60 -12.19 8.62
N LEU A 10 -2.75 -12.29 9.64
CA LEU A 10 -1.49 -11.55 9.69
C LEU A 10 -0.55 -11.96 8.55
N LYS A 11 -0.40 -13.26 8.27
CA LYS A 11 0.41 -13.74 7.15
C LYS A 11 -0.11 -13.27 5.78
N ARG A 12 -1.44 -13.22 5.61
CA ARG A 12 -2.04 -12.65 4.40
C ARG A 12 -1.71 -11.17 4.25
N LYS A 13 -1.82 -10.39 5.33
CA LYS A 13 -1.47 -8.95 5.33
C LYS A 13 0.02 -8.72 5.03
N GLU A 14 0.90 -9.51 5.63
CA GLU A 14 2.35 -9.48 5.35
C GLU A 14 2.64 -9.72 3.86
N MET A 15 2.03 -10.74 3.26
CA MET A 15 2.17 -11.04 1.83
C MET A 15 1.69 -9.87 0.95
N LEU A 16 0.58 -9.22 1.30
CA LEU A 16 0.08 -8.06 0.57
C LEU A 16 1.04 -6.88 0.65
N LEU A 17 1.55 -6.55 1.84
CA LEU A 17 2.52 -5.46 2.04
C LEU A 17 3.79 -5.68 1.22
N LYS A 18 4.34 -6.90 1.22
CA LYS A 18 5.54 -7.26 0.41
C LYS A 18 5.30 -7.06 -1.07
N ARG A 19 4.16 -7.56 -1.58
CA ARG A 19 3.79 -7.37 -3.00
C ARG A 19 3.60 -5.89 -3.35
N THR A 20 2.96 -5.12 -2.48
CA THR A 20 2.80 -3.67 -2.69
C THR A 20 4.14 -2.95 -2.73
N ALA A 21 5.05 -3.27 -1.80
CA ALA A 21 6.40 -2.72 -1.76
C ALA A 21 7.20 -3.04 -3.04
N GLU A 22 7.10 -4.28 -3.53
CA GLU A 22 7.72 -4.73 -4.79
C GLU A 22 7.17 -3.97 -6.01
N ILE A 23 5.85 -3.85 -6.13
CA ILE A 23 5.19 -3.10 -7.22
C ILE A 23 5.63 -1.64 -7.23
N LEU A 24 5.70 -1.03 -6.05
CA LEU A 24 6.10 0.37 -5.87
C LEU A 24 7.62 0.59 -5.87
N ARG A 25 8.41 -0.49 -5.90
CA ARG A 25 9.88 -0.49 -5.82
C ARG A 25 10.42 0.29 -4.62
N VAL A 26 9.83 0.06 -3.45
CA VAL A 26 10.24 0.67 -2.17
C VAL A 26 10.31 -0.38 -1.07
N GLU A 27 10.87 0.00 0.08
CA GLU A 27 10.81 -0.85 1.27
C GLU A 27 9.40 -0.88 1.86
N GLU A 28 9.01 -1.96 2.55
CA GLU A 28 7.66 -2.13 3.12
C GLU A 28 7.30 -1.00 4.08
N LYS A 29 8.28 -0.48 4.82
CA LYS A 29 8.13 0.66 5.76
C LYS A 29 7.74 1.96 5.06
N ASP A 30 8.08 2.09 3.78
CA ASP A 30 7.86 3.30 2.98
C ASP A 30 6.52 3.28 2.23
N VAL A 31 5.87 2.13 2.13
CA VAL A 31 4.58 1.95 1.43
C VAL A 31 3.53 3.00 1.84
N PRO A 32 3.27 3.27 3.13
CA PRO A 32 2.24 4.25 3.52
C PRO A 32 2.51 5.66 2.98
N ARG A 33 3.78 6.09 3.04
CA ARG A 33 4.22 7.41 2.56
C ARG A 33 4.07 7.52 1.05
N VAL A 34 4.47 6.48 0.31
CA VAL A 34 4.43 6.45 -1.16
C VAL A 34 3.00 6.39 -1.67
N VAL A 35 2.14 5.57 -1.05
CA VAL A 35 0.73 5.48 -1.41
C VAL A 35 0.04 6.84 -1.23
N LYS A 36 0.30 7.54 -0.12
CA LYS A 36 -0.25 8.88 0.09
C LYS A 36 0.17 9.84 -1.03
N ARG A 37 1.47 9.89 -1.34
CA ARG A 37 1.99 10.75 -2.41
C ARG A 37 1.36 10.43 -3.77
N PHE A 38 1.23 9.15 -4.11
CA PHE A 38 0.60 8.73 -5.37
C PHE A 38 -0.88 9.12 -5.45
N MET A 39 -1.62 9.03 -4.35
CA MET A 39 -3.02 9.48 -4.33
C MET A 39 -3.13 10.99 -4.54
N ASP A 40 -2.25 11.78 -3.90
CA ASP A 40 -2.21 13.23 -4.09
C ASP A 40 -1.87 13.59 -5.55
N GLU A 41 -0.89 12.92 -6.17
CA GLU A 41 -0.51 13.11 -7.58
C GLU A 41 -1.67 12.76 -8.54
N ILE A 42 -2.41 11.68 -8.28
CA ILE A 42 -3.59 11.29 -9.08
C ILE A 42 -4.67 12.37 -9.00
N GLU A 43 -4.94 12.91 -7.82
CA GLU A 43 -5.95 13.97 -7.64
C GLU A 43 -5.56 15.24 -8.38
N GLU A 44 -4.28 15.64 -8.32
CA GLU A 44 -3.77 16.79 -9.07
C GLU A 44 -3.89 16.58 -10.59
N MET A 45 -3.60 15.38 -11.09
CA MET A 45 -3.74 15.06 -12.51
C MET A 45 -5.21 15.05 -12.95
N ASP A 46 -6.12 14.51 -12.14
CA ASP A 46 -7.55 14.51 -12.44
C ASP A 46 -8.11 15.93 -12.57
N LYS A 47 -7.69 16.85 -11.68
CA LYS A 47 -8.03 18.26 -11.75
C LYS A 47 -7.53 18.93 -13.04
N LYS A 48 -6.31 18.60 -13.48
CA LYS A 48 -5.71 19.14 -14.72
C LYS A 48 -6.39 18.63 -16.00
N ILE A 49 -6.98 17.44 -15.97
CA ILE A 49 -7.65 16.85 -17.14
C ILE A 49 -9.09 17.37 -17.27
N LYS A 50 -9.76 17.63 -16.14
CA LYS A 50 -11.18 18.03 -16.11
C LYS A 50 -11.42 19.55 -16.08
N GLY A 51 -10.42 20.34 -15.70
CA GLY A 51 -10.48 21.81 -15.67
C GLY A 51 -9.86 22.43 -16.90
#